data_AF-A0A373CWI5-F1
#
_entry.id   AF-A0A373CWI5-F1
#
_cell.length_a   1.000
_cell.length_b   1.000
_cell.length_c   1.000
_cell.angle_alpha   90.00
_cell.angle_beta   90.00
_cell.angle_gamma   90.00
#
_symmetry.space_group_name_H-M   'P 1'
#
loop_
_entity.id
_entity.type
_entity.pdbx_description
1 polymer ?
#
loop_
_entity_poly.entity_id
_entity_poly.type
_entity_poly.pdbx_seq_one_letter_code
_entity_poly.pdbx_strand_id
1 'polypeptide(L)'
;MKNEIIIALLGVLGTLGGTVLGWFLNALSQKGKLNIFVTSWKDKFEYNSVGSMVSSSSIEQTKYYEYNVSLDLYNSSGETKIMRDISICFYDKEKELCKTIPKNLATRRTSGAVTFYDELLTVNIPAKAIIHIELLNGFWDSDEKSLDFIWNTNRVVLVYTDENNKKKEVLLNKEEYKNYFQNHMIAN
;
A
#
# COMPACT_ATOMS: atom_id res chain seq x y z
N MET A 1 28.16 -7.86 -58.93
CA MET A 1 26.87 -8.57 -58.98
C MET A 1 26.64 -9.58 -57.83
N LYS A 2 27.33 -10.74 -57.72
CA LYS A 2 27.08 -11.71 -56.63
C LYS A 2 27.34 -11.15 -55.21
N ASN A 3 28.46 -10.43 -55.04
CA ASN A 3 28.79 -9.81 -53.74
C ASN A 3 27.87 -8.65 -53.36
N GLU A 4 27.39 -7.86 -54.33
CA GLU A 4 26.44 -6.76 -54.07
C GLU A 4 25.08 -7.30 -53.60
N ILE A 5 24.61 -8.42 -54.18
CA ILE A 5 23.38 -9.10 -53.75
C ILE A 5 23.54 -9.64 -52.32
N ILE A 6 24.70 -10.20 -51.97
CA ILE A 6 24.97 -10.70 -50.61
C ILE A 6 25.01 -9.54 -49.60
N ILE A 7 25.68 -8.43 -49.92
CA ILE A 7 25.74 -7.24 -49.07
C ILE A 7 24.33 -6.65 -48.87
N ALA A 8 23.54 -6.54 -49.94
CA ALA A 8 22.16 -6.08 -49.85
C ALA A 8 21.29 -7.00 -48.98
N LEU A 9 21.43 -8.33 -49.12
CA LEU A 9 20.71 -9.31 -48.30
C LEU A 9 21.09 -9.21 -46.81
N LEU A 10 22.38 -9.05 -46.51
CA LEU A 10 22.86 -8.82 -45.14
C LEU A 10 22.31 -7.51 -44.55
N GLY A 11 22.20 -6.45 -45.36
CA GLY A 11 21.58 -5.18 -44.95
C GLY A 11 20.10 -5.33 -44.59
N VAL A 12 19.33 -6.07 -45.41
CA VAL A 12 17.91 -6.36 -45.14
C VAL A 12 17.75 -7.23 -43.89
N LEU A 13 18.55 -8.30 -43.76
CA LEU A 13 18.53 -9.17 -42.57
C LEU A 13 18.92 -8.42 -41.29
N GLY A 14 19.92 -7.53 -41.38
CA GLY A 14 20.32 -6.67 -40.26
C GLY A 14 19.19 -5.72 -39.83
N THR A 15 18.49 -5.12 -40.80
CA THR A 15 17.36 -4.23 -40.52
C THR A 15 16.17 -4.98 -39.91
N LEU A 16 15.82 -6.14 -40.45
CA LEU A 16 14.77 -7.00 -39.91
C LEU A 16 15.12 -7.49 -38.50
N GLY A 17 16.36 -7.95 -38.29
CA GLY A 17 16.86 -8.37 -36.98
C GLY A 17 16.82 -7.23 -35.95
N GLY A 18 17.28 -6.03 -36.32
CA GLY A 18 17.21 -4.85 -35.46
C GLY A 18 15.78 -4.45 -35.10
N THR A 19 14.85 -4.55 -36.04
CA THR A 19 13.44 -4.23 -35.82
C THR A 19 12.78 -5.23 -34.86
N VAL A 20 13.02 -6.52 -35.04
CA VAL A 20 12.48 -7.57 -34.17
C VAL A 20 13.04 -7.45 -32.75
N LEU A 21 14.35 -7.22 -32.61
CA LEU A 21 14.98 -6.99 -31.31
C LEU A 21 14.44 -5.72 -30.63
N GLY A 22 14.31 -4.62 -31.38
CA GLY A 22 13.73 -3.38 -30.87
C GLY A 22 12.29 -3.57 -30.37
N TRP A 23 11.45 -4.28 -31.14
CA TRP A 23 10.09 -4.62 -30.73
C TRP A 23 10.06 -5.50 -29.48
N PHE A 24 10.90 -6.55 -29.43
CA PHE A 24 10.99 -7.45 -28.29
C PHE A 24 11.42 -6.72 -27.01
N LEU A 25 12.45 -5.87 -27.08
CA LEU A 25 12.91 -5.07 -25.94
C LEU A 25 11.86 -4.05 -25.49
N ASN A 26 11.16 -3.41 -26.43
CA ASN A 26 10.09 -2.49 -26.10
C ASN A 26 8.94 -3.20 -25.38
N ALA A 27 8.51 -4.37 -25.89
CA ALA A 27 7.48 -5.18 -25.26
C ALA A 27 7.87 -5.60 -23.84
N LEU A 28 9.14 -5.99 -23.62
CA LEU A 28 9.65 -6.36 -22.30
C LEU A 28 9.66 -5.16 -21.34
N SER A 29 10.10 -3.99 -21.82
CA SER A 29 10.17 -2.76 -21.01
C SER A 29 8.77 -2.26 -20.60
N GLN A 30 7.79 -2.38 -21.48
CA GLN A 30 6.39 -2.01 -21.23
C GLN A 30 5.69 -2.98 -20.27
N LYS A 31 6.04 -4.28 -20.26
CA LYS A 31 5.38 -5.33 -19.45
C LYS A 31 5.79 -5.36 -17.97
N GLY A 32 6.40 -4.31 -17.43
CA GLY A 32 6.71 -4.26 -16.00
C GLY A 32 5.47 -4.30 -15.09
N LYS A 33 5.69 -4.31 -13.78
CA LYS A 33 4.64 -4.43 -12.76
C LYS A 33 4.79 -3.37 -11.68
N LEU A 34 3.71 -3.13 -10.95
CA LEU A 34 3.76 -2.40 -9.70
C LEU A 34 4.26 -3.33 -8.60
N ASN A 35 5.31 -2.92 -7.89
CA ASN A 35 5.83 -3.58 -6.70
C ASN A 35 5.53 -2.65 -5.52
N ILE A 36 4.99 -3.23 -4.45
CA ILE A 36 4.61 -2.50 -3.24
C ILE A 36 5.46 -3.06 -2.12
N PHE A 37 6.24 -2.20 -1.49
CA PHE A 37 7.08 -2.56 -0.36
C PHE A 37 6.55 -1.86 0.89
N VAL A 38 6.28 -2.65 1.93
CA VAL A 38 5.89 -2.13 3.24
C VAL A 38 7.16 -1.71 3.96
N THR A 39 7.38 -0.41 4.12
CA THR A 39 8.58 0.12 4.77
C THR A 39 8.41 0.22 6.27
N SER A 40 7.18 0.52 6.74
CA SER A 40 6.84 0.40 8.16
C SER A 40 5.35 0.19 8.38
N TRP A 41 5.01 -0.49 9.48
CA TRP A 41 3.67 -0.56 10.06
C TRP A 41 3.79 -0.20 11.53
N LYS A 42 2.95 0.71 12.01
CA LYS A 42 2.95 1.16 13.41
C LYS A 42 1.53 1.18 13.92
N ASP A 43 1.32 0.50 15.04
CA ASP A 43 0.09 0.54 15.79
C ASP A 43 0.24 1.51 16.98
N LYS A 44 -0.82 2.27 17.23
CA LYS A 44 -0.90 3.20 18.35
C LYS A 44 -2.20 2.96 19.09
N PHE A 45 -2.09 2.44 20.30
CA PHE A 45 -3.23 2.21 21.19
C PHE A 45 -3.17 3.23 22.31
N GLU A 46 -4.25 3.98 22.51
CA GLU A 46 -4.28 5.05 23.51
C GLU A 46 -5.58 5.09 24.30
N TYR A 47 -5.49 5.74 25.45
CA TYR A 47 -6.64 6.11 26.28
C TYR A 47 -6.43 7.50 26.88
N ASN A 48 -7.51 8.10 27.35
CA ASN A 48 -7.44 9.39 28.03
C ASN A 48 -7.13 9.17 29.52
N SER A 49 -5.92 9.56 29.95
CA SER A 49 -5.49 9.40 31.35
C SER A 49 -5.97 10.55 32.24
N VAL A 50 -5.77 11.81 31.82
CA VAL A 50 -6.30 13.04 32.47
C VAL A 50 -6.30 14.21 31.48
N GLY A 51 -7.15 14.17 30.45
CA GLY A 51 -7.23 15.21 29.40
C GLY A 51 -6.13 15.12 28.35
N SER A 52 -5.26 14.12 28.41
CA SER A 52 -4.26 13.79 27.40
C SER A 52 -4.39 12.33 27.00
N MET A 53 -4.24 12.06 25.72
CA MET A 53 -4.07 10.71 25.19
C MET A 53 -2.67 10.21 25.57
N VAL A 54 -2.60 9.00 26.10
CA VAL A 54 -1.35 8.29 26.42
C VAL A 54 -1.47 6.84 25.97
N SER A 55 -0.33 6.18 25.77
CA SER A 55 -0.30 4.78 25.34
C SER A 55 -1.00 3.85 26.32
N SER A 56 -1.82 2.95 25.80
CA SER A 56 -2.49 1.90 26.57
C SER A 56 -1.51 0.81 26.97
N SER A 57 -1.81 0.11 28.06
CA SER A 57 -1.15 -1.13 28.47
C SER A 57 -2.06 -2.36 28.43
N SER A 58 -3.35 -2.21 28.08
CA SER A 58 -4.26 -3.35 27.92
C SER A 58 -5.40 -3.07 26.94
N ILE A 59 -6.09 -4.14 26.53
CA ILE A 59 -7.26 -4.07 25.66
C ILE A 59 -8.37 -3.27 26.33
N GLU A 60 -8.66 -3.57 27.60
CA GLU A 60 -9.77 -2.99 28.36
C GLU A 60 -9.62 -1.48 28.58
N GLN A 61 -8.37 -1.03 28.70
CA GLN A 61 -8.03 0.37 28.86
C GLN A 61 -8.15 1.15 27.55
N THR A 62 -7.92 0.51 26.41
CA THR A 62 -7.81 1.18 25.12
C THR A 62 -9.12 1.82 24.70
N LYS A 63 -9.06 3.11 24.35
CA LYS A 63 -10.20 3.91 23.85
C LYS A 63 -10.00 4.48 22.46
N TYR A 64 -8.78 4.41 21.95
CA TYR A 64 -8.43 4.87 20.63
C TYR A 64 -7.38 3.95 20.01
N TYR A 65 -7.55 3.66 18.73
CA TYR A 65 -6.57 2.97 17.91
C TYR A 65 -6.25 3.81 16.68
N GLU A 66 -4.97 3.91 16.34
CA GLU A 66 -4.50 4.44 15.06
C GLU A 66 -3.46 3.49 14.47
N TYR A 67 -3.52 3.31 13.15
CA TYR A 67 -2.41 2.74 12.41
C TYR A 67 -1.74 3.81 11.56
N ASN A 68 -0.43 3.65 11.36
CA ASN A 68 0.33 4.36 10.36
C ASN A 68 1.14 3.35 9.53
N VAL A 69 1.02 3.43 8.22
CA VAL A 69 1.75 2.57 7.28
C VAL A 69 2.48 3.42 6.25
N SER A 70 3.76 3.11 6.09
CA SER A 70 4.62 3.71 5.06
C SER A 70 4.85 2.68 3.95
N LEU A 71 4.68 3.09 2.70
CA LEU A 71 4.78 2.22 1.53
C LEU A 71 5.67 2.85 0.45
N ASP A 72 6.51 2.03 -0.15
CA ASP A 72 7.23 2.37 -1.37
C ASP A 72 6.56 1.68 -2.57
N LEU A 73 6.04 2.48 -3.48
CA LEU A 73 5.37 2.05 -4.70
C LEU A 73 6.32 2.16 -5.88
N TYR A 74 6.91 1.05 -6.31
CA TYR A 74 7.83 1.02 -7.45
C TYR A 74 7.15 0.46 -8.70
N ASN A 75 7.01 1.31 -9.71
CA ASN A 75 6.52 0.91 -11.03
C ASN A 75 7.71 0.54 -11.93
N SER A 76 7.90 -0.76 -12.16
CA SER A 76 8.96 -1.24 -13.05
C SER A 76 8.56 -1.23 -14.53
N SER A 77 7.36 -0.80 -14.89
CA SER A 77 6.87 -0.77 -16.26
C SER A 77 7.23 0.52 -17.00
N GLY A 78 7.15 0.48 -18.33
CA GLY A 78 7.29 1.64 -19.21
C GLY A 78 6.05 2.52 -19.27
N GLU A 79 4.94 2.12 -18.64
CA GLU A 79 3.67 2.83 -18.62
C GLU A 79 3.32 3.29 -17.21
N THR A 80 2.42 4.25 -17.06
CA THR A 80 1.91 4.63 -15.74
C THR A 80 1.07 3.49 -15.15
N LYS A 81 1.28 3.17 -13.87
CA LYS A 81 0.43 2.26 -13.11
C LYS A 81 -0.51 3.06 -12.23
N ILE A 82 -1.70 2.51 -11.99
CA ILE A 82 -2.75 3.20 -11.25
C ILE A 82 -3.28 2.28 -10.16
N MET A 83 -3.40 2.80 -8.95
CA MET A 83 -4.15 2.17 -7.87
C MET A 83 -5.44 2.96 -7.66
N ARG A 84 -6.61 2.32 -7.76
CA ARG A 84 -7.94 2.90 -7.47
C ARG A 84 -8.63 2.14 -6.35
N ASP A 85 -9.70 2.69 -5.80
CA ASP A 85 -10.52 2.08 -4.75
C ASP A 85 -9.69 1.57 -3.55
N ILE A 86 -8.70 2.38 -3.16
CA ILE A 86 -7.71 2.02 -2.16
C ILE A 86 -8.38 1.88 -0.80
N SER A 87 -8.12 0.76 -0.12
CA SER A 87 -8.66 0.48 1.20
C SER A 87 -7.72 -0.35 2.04
N ILE A 88 -7.80 -0.17 3.36
CA ILE A 88 -7.16 -1.02 4.37
C ILE A 88 -8.23 -1.91 4.98
N CYS A 89 -8.02 -3.22 4.86
CA CYS A 89 -8.93 -4.25 5.36
C CYS A 89 -8.29 -5.04 6.49
N PHE A 90 -9.05 -5.19 7.58
CA PHE A 90 -8.74 -5.97 8.76
C PHE A 90 -9.46 -7.31 8.67
N TYR A 91 -8.72 -8.41 8.82
CA TYR A 91 -9.26 -9.76 8.67
C TYR A 91 -9.03 -10.63 9.90
N ASP A 92 -10.00 -11.51 10.17
CA ASP A 92 -9.78 -12.76 10.88
C ASP A 92 -9.70 -13.90 9.86
N LYS A 93 -8.48 -14.33 9.53
CA LYS A 93 -8.20 -15.34 8.50
C LYS A 93 -8.73 -14.86 7.16
N GLU A 94 -9.84 -15.40 6.68
CA GLU A 94 -10.49 -15.01 5.41
C GLU A 94 -11.70 -14.11 5.61
N LYS A 95 -12.16 -13.90 6.85
CA LYS A 95 -13.32 -13.08 7.15
C LYS A 95 -12.90 -11.62 7.28
N GLU A 96 -13.43 -10.76 6.41
CA GLU A 96 -13.28 -9.30 6.55
C GLU A 96 -14.06 -8.83 7.78
N LEU A 97 -13.37 -8.16 8.70
CA LEU A 97 -13.96 -7.58 9.91
C LEU A 97 -14.25 -6.10 9.74
N CYS A 98 -13.31 -5.38 9.13
CA CYS A 98 -13.44 -3.95 8.89
C CYS A 98 -12.70 -3.55 7.62
N LYS A 99 -13.29 -2.63 6.86
CA LYS A 99 -12.70 -2.00 5.67
C LYS A 99 -12.78 -0.49 5.82
N THR A 100 -11.66 0.18 5.56
CA THR A 100 -11.58 1.64 5.62
C THR A 100 -10.83 2.22 4.44
N ILE A 101 -11.15 3.47 4.11
CA ILE A 101 -10.35 4.28 3.18
C ILE A 101 -9.25 4.95 4.01
N PRO A 102 -7.96 4.72 3.68
CA PRO A 102 -6.88 5.36 4.40
C PRO A 102 -6.81 6.86 4.09
N LYS A 103 -6.33 7.63 5.07
CA LYS A 103 -6.01 9.05 4.91
C LYS A 103 -4.55 9.22 4.54
N ASN A 104 -4.24 10.24 3.74
CA ASN A 104 -2.88 10.56 3.32
C ASN A 104 -2.22 11.52 4.32
N LEU A 105 -1.16 11.07 4.99
CA LEU A 105 -0.43 11.88 5.95
C LEU A 105 0.13 13.18 5.33
N ALA A 106 0.54 13.14 4.05
CA ALA A 106 1.09 14.31 3.35
C ALA A 106 0.07 15.46 3.17
N THR A 107 -1.23 15.18 3.33
CA THR A 107 -2.31 16.18 3.21
C THR A 107 -2.73 16.78 4.56
N ARG A 108 -1.92 16.56 5.60
CA ARG A 108 -2.16 17.05 6.95
C ARG A 108 -2.38 18.56 6.95
N ARG A 109 -3.53 18.97 7.49
CA ARG A 109 -3.89 20.37 7.72
C ARG A 109 -4.36 20.52 9.16
N THR A 110 -3.96 21.59 9.83
CA THR A 110 -4.36 21.86 11.22
C THR A 110 -5.16 23.14 11.28
N SER A 111 -6.29 23.10 11.98
CA SER A 111 -7.10 24.28 12.29
C SER A 111 -7.49 24.23 13.76
N GLY A 112 -6.98 25.18 14.54
CA GLY A 112 -7.09 25.16 16.01
C GLY A 112 -6.53 23.86 16.59
N ALA A 113 -7.32 23.19 17.43
CA ALA A 113 -6.96 21.92 18.05
C ALA A 113 -7.29 20.67 17.20
N VAL A 114 -7.73 20.85 15.95
CA VAL A 114 -8.18 19.75 15.07
C VAL A 114 -7.20 19.55 13.92
N THR A 115 -6.87 18.29 13.64
CA THR A 115 -6.07 17.90 12.47
C THR A 115 -6.93 17.16 11.45
N PHE A 116 -6.78 17.55 10.19
CA PHE A 116 -7.50 17.03 9.04
C PHE A 116 -6.52 16.38 8.08
N TYR A 117 -7.01 15.36 7.38
CA TYR A 117 -6.28 14.65 6.32
C TYR A 117 -7.28 14.32 5.22
N ASP A 118 -6.83 14.36 3.97
CA ASP A 118 -7.62 13.88 2.83
C ASP A 118 -7.55 12.36 2.73
N GLU A 119 -8.64 11.76 2.28
CA GLU A 119 -8.69 10.35 1.91
C GLU A 119 -7.86 10.09 0.64
N LEU A 120 -7.16 8.96 0.62
CA LEU A 120 -6.41 8.53 -0.57
C LEU A 120 -7.23 7.56 -1.41
N LEU A 121 -7.93 8.08 -2.41
CA LEU A 121 -8.79 7.28 -3.29
C LEU A 121 -8.05 6.67 -4.47
N THR A 122 -7.03 7.36 -5.00
CA THR A 122 -6.30 6.94 -6.20
C THR A 122 -4.86 7.44 -6.18
N VAL A 123 -3.95 6.63 -6.72
CA VAL A 123 -2.55 6.98 -6.91
C VAL A 123 -2.12 6.63 -8.33
N ASN A 124 -1.52 7.60 -9.03
CA ASN A 124 -0.84 7.39 -10.30
C ASN A 124 0.66 7.25 -10.03
N ILE A 125 1.25 6.14 -10.45
CA ILE A 125 2.68 5.85 -10.30
C ILE A 125 3.35 5.92 -11.68
N PRO A 126 4.15 6.96 -11.97
CA PRO A 126 4.82 7.12 -13.25
C PRO A 126 5.69 5.92 -13.64
N ALA A 127 5.94 5.77 -14.93
CA ALA A 127 6.82 4.73 -15.46
C ALA A 127 8.22 4.82 -14.84
N LYS A 128 8.81 3.66 -14.50
CA LYS A 128 10.18 3.53 -13.95
C LYS A 128 10.45 4.42 -12.72
N ALA A 129 9.42 4.74 -11.94
CA ALA A 129 9.52 5.61 -10.77
C ALA A 129 9.12 4.89 -9.48
N ILE A 130 9.61 5.43 -8.37
CA ILE A 130 9.20 5.08 -7.02
C ILE A 130 8.47 6.26 -6.40
N ILE A 131 7.34 5.99 -5.74
CA ILE A 131 6.62 6.97 -4.93
C ILE A 131 6.54 6.43 -3.51
N HIS A 132 6.93 7.26 -2.55
CA HIS A 132 6.69 7.00 -1.14
C HIS A 132 5.32 7.55 -0.72
N ILE A 133 4.51 6.75 -0.05
CA ILE A 133 3.23 7.19 0.53
C ILE A 133 3.15 6.77 2.00
N GLU A 134 2.58 7.66 2.81
CA GLU A 134 2.31 7.43 4.22
C GLU A 134 0.81 7.55 4.47
N LEU A 135 0.24 6.48 4.99
CA LEU A 135 -1.20 6.32 5.18
C LEU A 135 -1.51 6.12 6.65
N LEU A 136 -2.63 6.67 7.09
CA LEU A 136 -3.11 6.50 8.45
C LEU A 136 -4.63 6.41 8.50
N ASN A 137 -5.14 5.78 9.56
CA ASN A 137 -6.50 6.01 10.01
C ASN A 137 -6.60 5.67 11.50
N GLY A 138 -7.61 6.23 12.16
CA GLY A 138 -7.87 5.97 13.56
C GLY A 138 -9.34 5.81 13.89
N PHE A 139 -9.60 5.14 15.00
CA PHE A 139 -10.91 4.68 15.45
C PHE A 139 -11.03 4.94 16.95
N TRP A 140 -12.17 5.49 17.34
CA TRP A 140 -12.54 5.60 18.74
C TRP A 140 -13.41 4.42 19.15
N ASP A 141 -13.31 4.01 20.40
CA ASP A 141 -14.19 2.98 20.99
C ASP A 141 -15.67 3.40 20.99
N SER A 142 -15.94 4.71 20.92
CA SER A 142 -17.27 5.27 20.77
C SER A 142 -17.81 5.23 19.34
N ASP A 143 -17.00 4.89 18.34
CA ASP A 143 -17.45 4.82 16.95
C ASP A 143 -18.38 3.61 16.77
N GLU A 144 -19.24 3.64 15.74
CA GLU A 144 -20.25 2.61 15.46
C GLU A 144 -19.69 1.19 15.40
N LYS A 145 -18.41 1.03 15.05
CA LYS A 145 -17.76 -0.26 14.85
C LYS A 145 -17.07 -0.86 16.10
N SER A 146 -17.08 -0.16 17.25
CA SER A 146 -16.25 -0.44 18.44
C SER A 146 -14.78 -0.75 18.09
N LEU A 147 -13.92 -0.99 19.08
CA LEU A 147 -12.56 -1.48 18.83
C LEU A 147 -12.49 -3.02 18.73
N ASP A 148 -13.61 -3.74 18.89
CA ASP A 148 -13.64 -5.21 18.94
C ASP A 148 -13.12 -5.86 17.65
N PHE A 149 -13.32 -5.22 16.50
CA PHE A 149 -12.80 -5.74 15.23
C PHE A 149 -11.27 -5.82 15.23
N ILE A 150 -10.58 -4.91 15.93
CA ILE A 150 -9.13 -4.87 16.00
C ILE A 150 -8.63 -6.08 16.79
N TRP A 151 -9.21 -6.33 17.96
CA TRP A 151 -8.80 -7.45 18.82
C TRP A 151 -9.02 -8.82 18.18
N ASN A 152 -10.01 -8.92 17.28
CA ASN A 152 -10.28 -10.12 16.49
C ASN A 152 -9.43 -10.23 15.21
N THR A 153 -8.63 -9.22 14.88
CA THR A 153 -7.79 -9.21 13.66
C THR A 153 -6.56 -10.10 13.83
N ASN A 154 -6.21 -10.82 12.76
CA ASN A 154 -4.91 -11.52 12.64
C ASN A 154 -4.05 -11.08 11.44
N ARG A 155 -4.64 -10.37 10.47
CA ARG A 155 -3.90 -9.76 9.36
C ARG A 155 -4.56 -8.47 8.89
N VAL A 156 -3.72 -7.55 8.43
CA VAL A 156 -4.13 -6.29 7.80
C VAL A 156 -3.59 -6.24 6.38
N VAL A 157 -4.45 -5.82 5.45
CA VAL A 157 -4.18 -5.90 4.02
C VAL A 157 -4.56 -4.60 3.32
N LEU A 158 -3.69 -4.15 2.42
CA LEU A 158 -4.00 -3.12 1.44
C LEU A 158 -4.72 -3.76 0.26
N VAL A 159 -5.88 -3.20 -0.07
CA VAL A 159 -6.71 -3.63 -1.19
C VAL A 159 -6.85 -2.48 -2.18
N TYR A 160 -6.66 -2.75 -3.47
CA TYR A 160 -6.85 -1.76 -4.53
C TYR A 160 -7.25 -2.41 -5.87
N THR A 161 -7.77 -1.60 -6.79
CA THR A 161 -8.07 -1.97 -8.18
C THR A 161 -6.95 -1.45 -9.10
N ASP A 162 -6.33 -2.32 -9.89
CA ASP A 162 -5.23 -1.97 -10.81
C ASP A 162 -5.72 -1.33 -12.13
N GLU A 163 -4.80 -0.94 -13.01
CA GLU A 163 -5.12 -0.36 -14.33
C GLU A 163 -5.92 -1.28 -15.26
N ASN A 164 -5.93 -2.60 -14.99
CA ASN A 164 -6.65 -3.61 -15.76
C ASN A 164 -7.99 -4.00 -15.10
N ASN A 165 -8.47 -3.21 -14.14
CA ASN A 165 -9.66 -3.48 -13.33
C ASN A 165 -9.59 -4.78 -12.52
N LYS A 166 -8.38 -5.23 -12.17
CA LYS A 166 -8.20 -6.39 -11.29
C LYS A 166 -8.00 -5.93 -9.85
N LYS A 167 -8.75 -6.54 -8.95
CA LYS A 167 -8.54 -6.39 -7.51
C LYS A 167 -7.20 -7.01 -7.12
N LYS A 168 -6.42 -6.30 -6.31
CA LYS A 168 -5.13 -6.71 -5.77
C LYS A 168 -5.15 -6.58 -4.26
N GLU A 169 -4.42 -7.47 -3.61
CA GLU A 169 -4.28 -7.53 -2.16
C GLU A 169 -2.80 -7.62 -1.81
N VAL A 170 -2.37 -6.81 -0.84
CA VAL A 170 -0.99 -6.76 -0.35
C VAL A 170 -1.03 -6.84 1.17
N LEU A 171 -0.38 -7.86 1.74
CA LEU A 171 -0.26 -8.00 3.19
C LEU A 171 0.56 -6.83 3.75
N LEU A 172 -0.02 -6.12 4.71
CA LEU A 172 0.64 -5.01 5.41
C LEU A 172 1.20 -5.43 6.75
N ASN A 173 0.40 -6.14 7.55
CA ASN A 173 0.80 -6.63 8.86
C ASN A 173 0.14 -7.98 9.16
N LYS A 174 0.82 -8.81 9.93
CA LYS A 174 0.31 -10.09 10.45
C LYS A 174 0.63 -10.16 11.94
N GLU A 175 -0.38 -9.96 12.77
CA GLU A 175 -0.28 -9.84 14.23
C GLU A 175 -1.56 -10.38 14.84
N GLU A 176 -1.47 -11.18 15.91
CA GLU A 176 -2.65 -11.63 16.66
C GLU A 176 -3.02 -10.56 17.69
N TYR A 177 -3.86 -9.60 17.30
CA TYR A 177 -4.11 -8.39 18.10
C TYR A 177 -4.72 -8.66 19.48
N LYS A 178 -5.47 -9.75 19.66
CA LYS A 178 -5.93 -10.22 20.99
C LYS A 178 -4.80 -10.39 22.01
N ASN A 179 -3.57 -10.64 21.54
CA ASN A 179 -2.38 -10.87 22.36
C ASN A 179 -1.36 -9.73 22.21
N TYR A 180 -1.71 -8.63 21.54
CA TYR A 180 -0.78 -7.55 21.18
C TYR A 180 0.05 -7.07 22.37
N PHE A 181 -0.64 -6.69 23.45
CA PHE A 181 0.00 -6.18 24.66
C PHE A 181 0.94 -7.20 25.32
N GLN A 182 0.62 -8.48 25.28
CA GLN A 182 1.51 -9.53 25.81
C GLN A 182 2.76 -9.70 24.93
N ASN A 183 2.58 -9.65 23.61
CA ASN A 183 3.66 -9.80 22.63
C ASN A 183 4.65 -8.62 22.67
N HIS A 184 4.16 -7.41 22.93
CA HIS A 184 4.92 -6.17 22.81
C HIS A 184 5.37 -5.56 24.15
N MET A 185 4.85 -6.02 25.30
CA MET A 185 5.34 -5.59 26.63
C MET A 185 6.56 -6.35 27.15
N ILE A 186 6.86 -7.56 26.64
CA ILE A 186 8.03 -8.36 27.07
C ILE A 186 9.35 -7.84 26.46
N ALA A 187 9.27 -6.85 25.55
CA ALA A 187 10.40 -6.36 24.77
C ALA A 187 11.14 -5.12 25.35
N ASN A 188 10.83 -4.69 26.58
CA ASN A 188 11.50 -3.57 27.26
C ASN A 188 12.18 -3.99 28.57
#